data_AF-A0A9X0EE55-F1
#
_entry.id   AF-A0A9X0EE55-F1
#
_cell.length_a   1.000
_cell.length_b   1.000
_cell.length_c   1.000
_cell.angle_alpha   90.00
_cell.angle_beta   90.00
_cell.angle_gamma   90.00
#
_symmetry.space_group_name_H-M   'P 1'
#
loop_
_entity.id
_entity.type
_entity.pdbx_description
1 polymer ?
#
loop_
_entity_poly.entity_id
_entity_poly.type
_entity_poly.pdbx_seq_one_letter_code
_entity_poly.pdbx_strand_id
1 'polypeptide(L)'
;MSELLNRRLTLLGEHSNLSLLEKCLHGIERECLRVTGEGRLAQTPHPEALGAALTNEQITTDYSESLLEFITPALSNPADTLDSLDKIHRFAYSKLGSEYIWSPSMPCPLPAEADIPIAYYGTSNIGKLKYVYRQGLALRYGKTMQCIAGIHYNFSLPEAIWPVLRQDANFDGDDRDFQSESYIGLIRNFRRYSWLLMYLFGASPALDASFLRGRSHQLEQFDAETLYLPYATSLRMSDLGYQSNAQADLTPCYNDLLTYTDSLRRAVATPYAPYVEIGTHKDGEWIQLNTNVLQIENEYYSTIRPKRVTYSGERPIQALVARGVQYVEVRCLDINPFLPVGIDLQQSRFIDAFILYCALHDSPQLANNECGNASSNFLTVVKEGRRPGLQLSRNDTTVDLKAWANEMLDTIRPICELLDASHGTNEHIKSLEVQRAKVADASLTPSAQVLAAMTEHKEGFTAFSLRQSQVHAEDFRSRPLSAEEQSRFETTARDSLAAQAELEQTEEKVDFDTFVGAYQASILAISN
;
A
#
# COMPACT_ATOMS: atom_id res chain seq x y z
N MET A 1 -8.35 -27.82 -7.66
CA MET A 1 -8.48 -27.28 -6.28
C MET A 1 -7.79 -28.19 -5.30
N SER A 2 -7.15 -27.65 -4.27
CA SER A 2 -6.57 -28.46 -3.18
C SER A 2 -7.67 -29.02 -2.27
N GLU A 3 -7.37 -30.12 -1.57
CA GLU A 3 -8.29 -30.73 -0.60
C GLU A 3 -8.69 -29.74 0.51
N LEU A 4 -7.73 -28.98 1.04
CA LEU A 4 -7.96 -27.96 2.07
C LEU A 4 -8.93 -26.87 1.60
N LEU A 5 -8.75 -26.38 0.37
CA LEU A 5 -9.60 -25.33 -0.19
C LEU A 5 -11.05 -25.82 -0.33
N ASN A 6 -11.26 -27.03 -0.87
CA ASN A 6 -12.59 -27.63 -0.99
C ASN A 6 -13.29 -27.78 0.37
N ARG A 7 -12.54 -28.23 1.39
CA ARG A 7 -13.07 -28.43 2.74
C ARG A 7 -13.47 -27.12 3.40
N ARG A 8 -12.63 -26.08 3.31
CA ARG A 8 -12.92 -24.73 3.81
C ARG A 8 -14.09 -24.07 3.07
N LEU A 9 -14.17 -24.22 1.75
CA LEU A 9 -15.32 -23.75 0.96
C LEU A 9 -16.62 -24.41 1.42
N THR A 10 -16.60 -25.72 1.67
CA THR A 10 -17.76 -26.47 2.18
C THR A 10 -18.17 -25.96 3.57
N LEU A 11 -17.21 -25.84 4.48
CA LEU A 11 -17.42 -25.38 5.84
C LEU A 11 -18.00 -23.96 5.89
N LEU A 12 -17.45 -23.03 5.11
CA LEU A 12 -17.95 -21.66 5.05
C LEU A 12 -19.25 -21.53 4.26
N GLY A 13 -19.55 -22.49 3.37
CA GLY A 13 -20.82 -22.58 2.65
C GLY A 13 -22.00 -23.08 3.48
N GLU A 14 -21.75 -23.59 4.70
CA GLU A 14 -22.83 -23.97 5.62
C GLU A 14 -23.65 -22.74 6.03
N HIS A 15 -24.97 -22.89 6.13
CA HIS A 15 -25.90 -21.79 6.43
C HIS A 15 -25.53 -21.03 7.73
N SER A 16 -24.98 -21.73 8.74
CA SER A 16 -24.55 -21.09 10.00
C SER A 16 -23.30 -20.23 9.86
N ASN A 17 -22.46 -20.48 8.85
CA ASN A 17 -21.15 -19.87 8.68
C ASN A 17 -21.11 -18.86 7.52
N LEU A 18 -22.00 -18.99 6.54
CA LEU A 18 -22.01 -18.18 5.32
C LEU A 18 -22.04 -16.67 5.59
N SER A 19 -22.86 -16.23 6.54
CA SER A 19 -22.98 -14.82 6.94
C SER A 19 -21.73 -14.23 7.61
N LEU A 20 -20.73 -15.06 7.96
CA LEU A 20 -19.44 -14.56 8.45
C LEU A 20 -18.71 -13.80 7.35
N LEU A 21 -18.85 -14.20 6.08
CA LEU A 21 -18.15 -13.53 4.97
C LEU A 21 -18.60 -12.08 4.78
N GLU A 22 -19.83 -11.76 5.17
CA GLU A 22 -20.36 -10.38 5.17
C GLU A 22 -19.71 -9.48 6.23
N LYS A 23 -18.93 -10.05 7.15
CA LYS A 23 -18.30 -9.36 8.28
C LYS A 23 -16.79 -9.17 8.11
N CYS A 24 -16.23 -9.55 6.96
CA CYS A 24 -14.87 -9.14 6.59
C CYS A 24 -14.79 -7.61 6.60
N LEU A 25 -13.68 -7.04 7.07
CA LEU A 25 -13.50 -5.58 7.11
C LEU A 25 -12.48 -5.12 6.08
N HIS A 26 -12.73 -3.94 5.53
CA HIS A 26 -11.97 -3.32 4.45
C HIS A 26 -11.64 -1.87 4.81
N GLY A 27 -10.38 -1.49 4.67
CA GLY A 27 -9.93 -0.10 4.77
C GLY A 27 -9.07 0.27 3.57
N ILE A 28 -9.09 1.53 3.16
CA ILE A 28 -8.28 2.04 2.05
C ILE A 28 -7.44 3.20 2.57
N GLU A 29 -6.14 3.15 2.27
CA GLU A 29 -5.25 4.30 2.32
C GLU A 29 -4.95 4.72 0.88
N ARG A 30 -5.12 5.99 0.54
CA ARG A 30 -4.85 6.54 -0.79
C ARG A 30 -3.91 7.73 -0.68
N GLU A 31 -2.71 7.56 -1.21
CA GLU A 31 -1.69 8.61 -1.29
C GLU A 31 -1.87 9.45 -2.56
N CYS A 32 -1.55 10.74 -2.49
CA CYS A 32 -1.58 11.62 -3.66
C CYS A 32 -0.87 12.96 -3.47
N LEU A 33 -0.17 13.39 -4.51
CA LEU A 33 0.51 14.69 -4.49
C LEU A 33 -0.48 15.83 -4.74
N ARG A 34 -0.32 16.93 -4.00
CA ARG A 34 -0.90 18.23 -4.35
C ARG A 34 -0.05 18.87 -5.43
N VAL A 35 -0.69 19.37 -6.48
CA VAL A 35 -0.04 20.03 -7.60
C VAL A 35 -0.72 21.35 -7.96
N THR A 36 0.05 22.24 -8.57
CA THR A 36 -0.40 23.51 -9.16
C THR A 36 -1.20 23.30 -10.44
N GLY A 37 -1.77 24.38 -11.00
CA GLY A 37 -2.50 24.31 -12.28
C GLY A 37 -1.65 23.92 -13.48
N GLU A 38 -0.33 24.09 -13.37
CA GLU A 38 0.66 23.66 -14.35
C GLU A 38 1.20 22.24 -14.09
N GLY A 39 0.62 21.51 -13.13
CA GLY A 39 1.04 20.14 -12.80
C GLY A 39 2.39 20.05 -12.10
N ARG A 40 2.87 21.12 -11.46
CA ARG A 40 4.08 21.10 -10.62
C ARG A 40 3.73 20.82 -9.18
N LEU A 41 4.62 20.13 -8.45
CA LEU A 41 4.48 19.87 -7.02
C LEU A 41 4.16 21.15 -6.24
N ALA A 42 3.08 21.14 -5.47
CA ALA A 42 2.73 22.26 -4.61
C ALA A 42 3.85 22.52 -3.57
N GLN A 43 4.04 23.78 -3.20
CA GLN A 43 5.04 24.22 -2.20
C GLN A 43 4.38 24.85 -0.98
N THR A 44 3.06 24.94 -0.98
CA THR A 44 2.25 25.38 0.16
C THR A 44 2.30 24.31 1.26
N PRO A 45 2.21 24.70 2.55
CA PRO A 45 2.07 23.75 3.65
C PRO A 45 0.79 22.90 3.53
N HIS A 46 0.69 21.84 4.34
CA HIS A 46 -0.56 21.13 4.53
C HIS A 46 -1.67 22.14 4.92
N PRO A 47 -2.81 22.18 4.20
CA PRO A 47 -3.84 23.16 4.50
C PRO A 47 -4.40 22.97 5.91
N GLU A 48 -4.29 23.98 6.78
CA GLU A 48 -4.79 23.96 8.16
C GLU A 48 -6.29 23.61 8.24
N ALA A 49 -7.06 23.96 7.21
CA ALA A 49 -8.48 23.62 7.12
C ALA A 49 -8.77 22.11 6.95
N LEU A 50 -7.74 21.30 6.66
CA LEU A 50 -7.80 19.84 6.71
C LEU A 50 -7.48 19.30 8.11
N GLY A 51 -7.02 20.15 9.03
CA GLY A 51 -6.66 19.79 10.39
C GLY A 51 -5.15 19.59 10.58
N ALA A 52 -4.80 18.88 11.64
CA ALA A 52 -3.44 18.50 11.97
C ALA A 52 -3.10 17.14 11.36
N ALA A 53 -2.14 17.09 10.43
CA ALA A 53 -1.69 15.84 9.83
C ALA A 53 -1.21 14.81 10.87
N LEU A 54 -0.74 15.24 12.05
CA LEU A 54 -0.30 14.32 13.11
C LEU A 54 -1.45 13.53 13.75
N THR A 55 -2.62 14.15 13.91
CA THR A 55 -3.71 13.68 14.79
C THR A 55 -5.05 13.53 14.07
N ASN A 56 -5.16 13.95 12.81
CA ASN A 56 -6.34 13.69 11.99
C ASN A 56 -6.33 12.24 11.49
N GLU A 57 -7.37 11.48 11.84
CA GLU A 57 -7.50 10.06 11.54
C GLU A 57 -7.80 9.75 10.06
N GLN A 58 -8.29 10.72 9.28
CA GLN A 58 -8.76 10.49 7.90
C GLN A 58 -7.92 11.20 6.85
N ILE A 59 -7.25 12.30 7.19
CA ILE A 59 -6.45 13.11 6.27
C ILE A 59 -5.12 13.45 6.92
N THR A 60 -4.05 12.87 6.40
CA THR A 60 -2.68 13.10 6.86
C THR A 60 -1.77 13.35 5.66
N THR A 61 -0.46 13.31 5.90
CA THR A 61 0.58 13.32 4.88
C THR A 61 1.46 12.09 5.04
N ASP A 62 1.94 11.55 3.93
CA ASP A 62 3.02 10.56 3.96
C ASP A 62 4.38 11.27 3.95
N TYR A 63 5.27 11.03 2.99
CA TYR A 63 6.65 11.51 3.06
C TYR A 63 6.77 13.03 2.95
N SER A 64 6.10 13.61 1.95
CA SER A 64 6.19 15.03 1.64
C SER A 64 5.03 15.80 2.25
N GLU A 65 5.27 17.06 2.60
CA GLU A 65 4.21 18.01 3.02
C GLU A 65 3.12 18.17 1.94
N SER A 66 3.46 17.86 0.69
CA SER A 66 2.55 17.88 -0.45
C SER A 66 1.98 16.51 -0.81
N LEU A 67 2.37 15.43 -0.13
CA LEU A 67 1.85 14.08 -0.36
C LEU A 67 0.75 13.79 0.66
N LEU A 68 -0.50 14.11 0.30
CA LEU A 68 -1.67 13.78 1.10
C LEU A 68 -1.87 12.26 1.17
N GLU A 69 -2.38 11.79 2.30
CA GLU A 69 -2.80 10.41 2.49
C GLU A 69 -4.21 10.40 3.09
N PHE A 70 -5.14 9.76 2.40
CA PHE A 70 -6.54 9.63 2.82
C PHE A 70 -6.78 8.24 3.37
N ILE A 71 -7.35 8.16 4.57
CA ILE A 71 -7.52 6.92 5.32
C ILE A 71 -9.01 6.72 5.63
N THR A 72 -9.57 5.61 5.19
CA THR A 72 -10.96 5.26 5.50
C THR A 72 -11.04 4.49 6.83
N PRO A 73 -12.19 4.53 7.54
CA PRO A 73 -12.46 3.55 8.58
C PRO A 73 -12.49 2.12 8.00
N ALA A 74 -12.33 1.12 8.87
CA ALA A 74 -12.51 -0.29 8.53
C ALA A 74 -14.01 -0.62 8.51
N LEU A 75 -14.55 -0.93 7.33
CA LEU A 75 -15.99 -1.16 7.11
C LEU A 75 -16.24 -2.52 6.47
N SER A 76 -17.41 -3.10 6.71
CA SER A 76 -17.73 -4.45 6.24
C SER A 76 -18.09 -4.53 4.76
N ASN A 77 -18.61 -3.42 4.20
CA ASN A 77 -18.99 -3.34 2.80
C ASN A 77 -18.00 -2.44 2.04
N PRO A 78 -17.29 -2.96 1.02
CA PRO A 78 -16.33 -2.17 0.25
C PRO A 78 -16.96 -0.97 -0.47
N ALA A 79 -18.27 -1.00 -0.75
CA ALA A 79 -18.96 0.17 -1.29
C ALA A 79 -19.00 1.35 -0.31
N ASP A 80 -19.19 1.07 0.98
CA ASP A 80 -19.20 2.11 2.03
C ASP A 80 -17.78 2.64 2.28
N THR A 81 -16.75 1.78 2.16
CA THR A 81 -15.34 2.19 2.20
C THR A 81 -15.02 3.17 1.06
N LEU A 82 -15.48 2.89 -0.17
CA LEU A 82 -15.28 3.77 -1.32
C LEU A 82 -16.10 5.08 -1.20
N ASP A 83 -17.32 5.03 -0.68
CA ASP A 83 -18.12 6.23 -0.39
C ASP A 83 -17.44 7.12 0.66
N SER A 84 -16.86 6.52 1.72
CA SER A 84 -16.05 7.27 2.68
C SER A 84 -14.84 7.93 2.00
N LEU A 85 -14.16 7.22 1.08
CA LEU A 85 -13.02 7.76 0.35
C LEU A 85 -13.42 8.91 -0.59
N ASP A 86 -14.54 8.81 -1.31
CA ASP A 86 -15.12 9.89 -2.13
C ASP A 86 -15.41 11.13 -1.28
N LYS A 87 -16.02 10.94 -0.10
CA LYS A 87 -16.34 12.03 0.82
C LYS A 87 -15.08 12.74 1.34
N ILE A 88 -14.02 12.00 1.65
CA ILE A 88 -12.72 12.56 2.05
C ILE A 88 -12.15 13.41 0.90
N HIS A 89 -12.17 12.93 -0.35
CA HIS A 89 -11.69 13.69 -1.51
C HIS A 89 -12.49 14.98 -1.72
N ARG A 90 -13.82 14.93 -1.60
CA ARG A 90 -14.70 16.10 -1.75
C ARG A 90 -14.44 17.14 -0.66
N PHE A 91 -14.26 16.69 0.58
CA PHE A 91 -13.86 17.58 1.66
C PHE A 91 -12.50 18.22 1.37
N ALA A 92 -11.51 17.43 0.95
CA ALA A 92 -10.19 17.93 0.59
C ALA A 92 -10.27 19.01 -0.51
N TYR A 93 -10.98 18.75 -1.60
CA TYR A 93 -11.18 19.73 -2.67
C TYR A 93 -11.92 20.99 -2.23
N SER A 94 -12.76 20.93 -1.18
CA SER A 94 -13.38 22.13 -0.59
C SER A 94 -12.36 23.07 0.07
N LYS A 95 -11.15 22.57 0.40
CA LYS A 95 -10.09 23.29 1.12
C LYS A 95 -8.79 23.50 0.32
N LEU A 96 -8.67 22.92 -0.87
CA LEU A 96 -7.45 22.99 -1.70
C LEU A 96 -7.36 24.23 -2.61
N GLY A 97 -8.38 25.09 -2.64
CA GLY A 97 -8.39 26.26 -3.50
C GLY A 97 -8.20 25.87 -4.98
N SER A 98 -7.16 26.40 -5.61
CA SER A 98 -6.81 26.14 -7.02
C SER A 98 -5.86 24.95 -7.25
N GLU A 99 -5.40 24.28 -6.19
CA GLU A 99 -4.56 23.08 -6.32
C GLU A 99 -5.37 21.89 -6.85
N TYR A 100 -4.66 20.92 -7.40
CA TYR A 100 -5.20 19.64 -7.87
C TYR A 100 -4.56 18.50 -7.10
N ILE A 101 -5.28 17.39 -7.01
CA ILE A 101 -4.73 16.13 -6.52
C ILE A 101 -4.24 15.32 -7.72
N TRP A 102 -2.95 14.99 -7.76
CA TRP A 102 -2.31 14.20 -8.82
C TRP A 102 -2.91 12.80 -8.86
N SER A 103 -3.40 12.39 -10.05
CA SER A 103 -4.15 11.15 -10.21
C SER A 103 -3.30 9.88 -10.40
N PRO A 104 -2.13 9.87 -11.06
CA PRO A 104 -1.32 8.65 -11.20
C PRO A 104 -0.40 8.38 -10.01
N SER A 105 0.08 7.12 -9.94
CA SER A 105 1.08 6.67 -8.97
C SER A 105 2.48 7.28 -9.15
N MET A 106 2.95 7.40 -10.39
CA MET A 106 4.25 8.03 -10.66
C MET A 106 4.11 9.54 -10.49
N PRO A 107 5.08 10.22 -9.86
CA PRO A 107 4.92 11.61 -9.47
C PRO A 107 4.88 12.56 -10.67
N CYS A 108 4.32 13.75 -10.44
CA CYS A 108 4.48 14.89 -11.33
C CYS A 108 5.97 15.30 -11.46
N PRO A 109 6.34 16.19 -12.39
CA PRO A 109 7.68 16.77 -12.42
C PRO A 109 8.05 17.34 -11.04
N LEU A 110 9.17 16.84 -10.49
CA LEU A 110 9.63 17.20 -9.16
C LEU A 110 10.69 18.30 -9.24
N PRO A 111 10.74 19.22 -8.27
CA PRO A 111 11.80 20.21 -8.18
C PRO A 111 13.15 19.54 -7.80
N ALA A 112 14.20 20.34 -7.54
CA ALA A 112 15.43 19.78 -6.99
C ALA A 112 15.14 19.04 -5.67
N GLU A 113 15.92 18.00 -5.32
CA GLU A 113 15.64 17.22 -4.09
C GLU A 113 15.63 18.08 -2.82
N ALA A 114 16.49 19.10 -2.76
CA ALA A 114 16.50 20.04 -1.64
C ALA A 114 15.14 20.73 -1.44
N ASP A 115 14.42 20.98 -2.54
CA ASP A 115 13.18 21.75 -2.59
C ASP A 115 11.91 20.89 -2.46
N ILE A 116 12.01 19.56 -2.38
CA ILE A 116 10.85 18.71 -2.03
C ILE A 116 10.62 18.85 -0.52
N PRO A 117 9.47 19.39 -0.07
CA PRO A 117 9.22 19.63 1.35
C PRO A 117 8.94 18.30 2.06
N ILE A 118 9.61 18.08 3.19
CA ILE A 118 9.34 16.91 4.06
C ILE A 118 8.13 17.22 4.93
N ALA A 119 7.24 16.23 5.11
CA ALA A 119 6.04 16.39 5.91
C ALA A 119 6.37 16.83 7.36
N TYR A 120 5.69 17.88 7.82
CA TYR A 120 5.89 18.49 9.12
C TYR A 120 4.73 18.18 10.06
N TYR A 121 5.05 17.77 11.29
CA TYR A 121 4.07 17.29 12.29
C TYR A 121 4.13 18.06 13.60
N GLY A 122 4.56 19.33 13.55
CA GLY A 122 4.67 20.17 14.74
C GLY A 122 5.92 19.91 15.59
N THR A 123 5.83 20.24 16.86
CA THR A 123 6.98 20.36 17.77
C THR A 123 7.03 19.32 18.89
N SER A 124 5.99 18.50 19.04
CA SER A 124 6.00 17.33 19.92
C SER A 124 7.11 16.36 19.54
N ASN A 125 7.59 15.57 20.49
CA ASN A 125 8.66 14.60 20.25
C ASN A 125 8.23 13.53 19.24
N ILE A 126 6.96 13.10 19.24
CA ILE A 126 6.46 12.20 18.19
C ILE A 126 6.39 12.87 16.81
N GLY A 127 6.03 14.16 16.75
CA GLY A 127 6.05 14.95 15.51
C GLY A 127 7.46 15.10 14.96
N LYS A 128 8.43 15.44 15.82
CA LYS A 128 9.86 15.47 15.49
C LYS A 128 10.39 14.11 15.05
N LEU A 129 9.99 13.03 15.72
CA LEU A 129 10.38 11.67 15.33
C LEU A 129 9.91 11.34 13.91
N LYS A 130 8.66 11.66 13.57
CA LYS A 130 8.12 11.49 12.20
C LYS A 130 8.85 12.33 11.16
N TYR A 131 9.26 13.56 11.52
CA TYR A 131 10.04 14.44 10.65
C TYR A 131 11.48 13.92 10.44
N VAL A 132 12.20 13.61 11.51
CA VAL A 132 13.57 13.08 11.46
C VAL A 132 13.64 11.72 10.76
N TYR A 133 12.61 10.88 10.95
CA TYR A 133 12.47 9.63 10.17
C TYR A 133 12.51 9.89 8.66
N ARG A 134 11.75 10.88 8.18
CA ARG A 134 11.70 11.26 6.76
C ARG A 134 12.97 11.95 6.29
N GLN A 135 13.66 12.70 7.15
CA GLN A 135 15.02 13.17 6.86
C GLN A 135 15.98 11.99 6.63
N GLY A 136 15.89 10.95 7.47
CA GLY A 136 16.67 9.73 7.28
C GLY A 136 16.32 9.00 5.98
N LEU A 137 15.04 8.93 5.60
CA LEU A 137 14.64 8.38 4.30
C LEU A 137 15.23 9.19 3.13
N ALA A 138 15.21 10.52 3.23
CA ALA A 138 15.83 11.42 2.24
C ALA A 138 17.32 11.12 2.07
N LEU A 139 18.03 10.99 3.19
CA LEU A 139 19.45 10.70 3.25
C LEU A 139 19.79 9.33 2.64
N ARG A 140 18.98 8.32 2.94
CA ARG A 140 19.23 6.92 2.58
C ARG A 140 18.81 6.58 1.15
N TYR A 141 17.72 7.17 0.66
CA TYR A 141 17.03 6.75 -0.57
C TYR A 141 16.79 7.89 -1.57
N GLY A 142 17.05 9.14 -1.18
CA GLY A 142 16.68 10.33 -1.96
C GLY A 142 15.20 10.69 -1.80
N LYS A 143 14.88 11.98 -1.98
CA LYS A 143 13.50 12.48 -1.81
C LYS A 143 12.57 12.09 -2.97
N THR A 144 13.14 11.86 -4.15
CA THR A 144 12.38 11.65 -5.39
C THR A 144 11.51 10.40 -5.35
N MET A 145 12.09 9.28 -4.92
CA MET A 145 11.42 7.99 -4.86
C MET A 145 10.25 7.98 -3.86
N GLN A 146 10.36 8.82 -2.83
CA GLN A 146 9.37 8.96 -1.77
C GLN A 146 8.10 9.70 -2.21
N CYS A 147 8.10 10.28 -3.42
CA CYS A 147 6.94 10.95 -3.99
C CYS A 147 6.09 10.02 -4.86
N ILE A 148 6.46 8.74 -4.99
CA ILE A 148 5.60 7.74 -5.61
C ILE A 148 4.43 7.48 -4.68
N ALA A 149 3.21 7.50 -5.22
CA ALA A 149 1.97 7.30 -4.48
C ALA A 149 1.31 5.96 -4.83
N GLY A 150 0.65 5.34 -3.86
CA GLY A 150 -0.10 4.10 -4.04
C GLY A 150 -1.45 4.06 -3.36
N ILE A 151 -2.06 2.88 -3.43
CA ILE A 151 -3.22 2.49 -2.63
C ILE A 151 -2.79 1.35 -1.71
N HIS A 152 -3.10 1.46 -0.43
CA HIS A 152 -3.07 0.33 0.48
C HIS A 152 -4.50 -0.18 0.71
N TYR A 153 -4.68 -1.49 0.56
CA TYR A 153 -5.94 -2.17 0.81
C TYR A 153 -5.80 -3.03 2.06
N ASN A 154 -6.45 -2.61 3.14
CA ASN A 154 -6.46 -3.25 4.43
C ASN A 154 -7.62 -4.25 4.50
N PHE A 155 -7.34 -5.50 4.86
CA PHE A 155 -8.33 -6.57 4.91
C PHE A 155 -8.21 -7.40 6.20
N SER A 156 -9.34 -7.68 6.85
CA SER A 156 -9.40 -8.64 7.95
C SER A 156 -10.59 -9.58 7.84
N LEU A 157 -10.35 -10.85 8.16
CA LEU A 157 -11.43 -11.80 8.43
C LEU A 157 -12.08 -11.50 9.78
N PRO A 158 -13.39 -11.77 9.95
CA PRO A 158 -14.07 -11.51 11.22
C PRO A 158 -13.61 -12.47 12.32
N GLU A 159 -13.57 -11.99 13.56
CA GLU A 159 -13.12 -12.78 14.72
C GLU A 159 -13.88 -14.11 14.89
N ALA A 160 -15.16 -14.13 14.53
CA ALA A 160 -16.00 -15.33 14.61
C ALA A 160 -15.61 -16.44 13.61
N ILE A 161 -14.78 -16.16 12.60
CA ILE A 161 -14.32 -17.19 11.65
C ILE A 161 -13.25 -18.11 12.26
N TRP A 162 -12.45 -17.62 13.21
CA TRP A 162 -11.26 -18.34 13.67
C TRP A 162 -11.61 -19.66 14.37
N PRO A 163 -12.60 -19.71 15.30
CA PRO A 163 -13.02 -20.97 15.89
C PRO A 163 -13.55 -21.97 14.85
N VAL A 164 -14.22 -21.48 13.81
CA VAL A 164 -14.76 -22.32 12.71
C VAL A 164 -13.62 -22.95 11.92
N LEU A 165 -12.65 -22.13 11.44
CA LEU A 165 -11.50 -22.64 10.68
C LEU A 165 -10.58 -23.51 11.53
N ARG A 166 -10.50 -23.25 12.84
CA ARG A 166 -9.66 -24.01 13.76
C ARG A 166 -10.17 -25.43 14.02
N GLN A 167 -11.49 -25.63 14.10
CA GLN A 167 -12.09 -26.96 14.29
C GLN A 167 -11.70 -27.93 13.17
N ASP A 168 -11.46 -27.41 11.97
CA ASP A 168 -11.05 -28.14 10.79
C ASP A 168 -9.51 -28.21 10.61
N ALA A 169 -8.76 -27.56 11.50
CA ALA A 169 -7.31 -27.51 11.46
C ALA A 169 -6.69 -28.44 12.51
N ASN A 170 -5.70 -29.24 12.09
CA ASN A 170 -4.82 -29.93 13.03
C ASN A 170 -3.70 -28.97 13.46
N PHE A 171 -4.03 -27.99 14.30
CA PHE A 171 -3.11 -26.94 14.74
C PHE A 171 -2.87 -27.00 16.25
N ASP A 172 -1.59 -26.95 16.63
CA ASP A 172 -1.12 -26.87 18.02
C ASP A 172 -0.72 -25.43 18.35
N GLY A 173 -1.27 -24.87 19.43
CA GLY A 173 -1.12 -23.45 19.80
C GLY A 173 -2.41 -22.86 20.37
N ASP A 174 -2.44 -21.57 20.67
CA ASP A 174 -3.66 -20.86 21.11
C ASP A 174 -4.43 -20.21 19.93
N ASP A 175 -5.54 -19.53 20.22
CA ASP A 175 -6.36 -18.87 19.18
C ASP A 175 -5.60 -17.73 18.48
N ARG A 176 -4.75 -17.00 19.22
CA ARG A 176 -3.92 -15.91 18.69
C ARG A 176 -2.88 -16.47 17.72
N ASP A 177 -2.25 -17.58 18.09
CA ASP A 177 -1.26 -18.26 17.26
C ASP A 177 -1.90 -18.82 15.99
N PHE A 178 -3.10 -19.40 16.09
CA PHE A 178 -3.84 -19.89 14.92
C PHE A 178 -4.22 -18.77 13.95
N GLN A 179 -4.74 -17.64 14.46
CA GLN A 179 -5.05 -16.46 13.66
C GLN A 179 -3.79 -15.94 12.95
N SER A 180 -2.68 -15.84 13.69
CA SER A 180 -1.41 -15.37 13.16
C SER A 180 -0.85 -16.31 12.08
N GLU A 181 -0.81 -17.62 12.32
CA GLU A 181 -0.36 -18.59 11.32
C GLU A 181 -1.24 -18.56 10.07
N SER A 182 -2.55 -18.40 10.22
CA SER A 182 -3.48 -18.27 9.09
C SER A 182 -3.18 -17.03 8.24
N TYR A 183 -2.91 -15.89 8.85
CA TYR A 183 -2.53 -14.67 8.11
C TYR A 183 -1.12 -14.76 7.50
N ILE A 184 -0.17 -15.42 8.15
CA ILE A 184 1.13 -15.69 7.53
C ILE A 184 0.97 -16.63 6.33
N GLY A 185 0.11 -17.65 6.43
CA GLY A 185 -0.27 -18.51 5.31
C GLY A 185 -0.85 -17.73 4.14
N LEU A 186 -1.75 -16.77 4.42
CA LEU A 186 -2.26 -15.82 3.44
C LEU A 186 -1.13 -15.03 2.78
N ILE A 187 -0.21 -14.47 3.56
CA ILE A 187 0.93 -13.68 3.05
C ILE A 187 1.85 -14.52 2.15
N ARG A 188 2.14 -15.78 2.50
CA ARG A 188 2.92 -16.68 1.64
C ARG A 188 2.25 -16.88 0.28
N ASN A 189 0.94 -17.12 0.27
CA ASN A 189 0.16 -17.24 -0.97
C ASN A 189 0.10 -15.92 -1.74
N PHE A 190 -0.11 -14.79 -1.06
CA PHE A 190 -0.08 -13.48 -1.69
C PHE A 190 1.26 -13.23 -2.38
N ARG A 191 2.39 -13.58 -1.76
CA ARG A 191 3.72 -13.48 -2.39
C ARG A 191 3.81 -14.31 -3.67
N ARG A 192 3.31 -15.56 -3.67
CA ARG A 192 3.30 -16.44 -4.87
C ARG A 192 2.50 -15.85 -6.03
N TYR A 193 1.42 -15.14 -5.72
CA TYR A 193 0.33 -14.88 -6.67
C TYR A 193 0.10 -13.41 -7.00
N SER A 194 0.69 -12.48 -6.24
CA SER A 194 0.46 -11.02 -6.37
C SER A 194 0.90 -10.44 -7.71
N TRP A 195 1.71 -11.16 -8.50
CA TRP A 195 1.99 -10.80 -9.90
C TRP A 195 0.68 -10.67 -10.72
N LEU A 196 -0.37 -11.44 -10.40
CA LEU A 196 -1.66 -11.33 -11.06
C LEU A 196 -2.30 -9.96 -10.84
N LEU A 197 -2.17 -9.38 -9.64
CA LEU A 197 -2.66 -8.02 -9.37
C LEU A 197 -1.89 -6.98 -10.19
N MET A 198 -0.57 -7.16 -10.35
CA MET A 198 0.25 -6.27 -11.18
C MET A 198 -0.17 -6.34 -12.65
N TYR A 199 -0.54 -7.53 -13.14
CA TYR A 199 -1.06 -7.70 -14.50
C TYR A 199 -2.43 -7.02 -14.67
N LEU A 200 -3.37 -7.25 -13.75
CA LEU A 200 -4.76 -6.84 -13.89
C LEU A 200 -5.01 -5.35 -13.60
N PHE A 201 -4.22 -4.77 -12.68
CA PHE A 201 -4.48 -3.45 -12.09
C PHE A 201 -3.28 -2.50 -12.14
N GLY A 202 -2.11 -2.95 -12.58
CA GLY A 202 -0.97 -2.05 -12.80
C GLY A 202 -1.35 -0.92 -13.76
N ALA A 203 -1.06 0.32 -13.37
CA ALA A 203 -1.50 1.54 -14.04
C ALA A 203 -0.39 2.59 -14.18
N SER A 204 0.87 2.19 -14.01
CA SER A 204 2.04 3.08 -14.11
C SER A 204 3.07 2.60 -15.16
N PRO A 205 2.70 2.48 -16.45
CA PRO A 205 3.63 2.02 -17.49
C PRO A 205 4.65 3.07 -17.94
N ALA A 206 4.47 4.33 -17.53
CA ALA A 206 5.26 5.49 -17.93
C ALA A 206 5.48 6.44 -16.75
N LEU A 207 6.48 7.31 -16.87
CA LEU A 207 6.82 8.34 -15.91
C LEU A 207 7.53 9.52 -16.58
N ASP A 208 7.59 10.64 -15.88
CA ASP A 208 8.41 11.79 -16.26
C ASP A 208 9.92 11.45 -16.18
N ALA A 209 10.67 11.83 -17.20
CA ALA A 209 12.10 11.52 -17.33
C ALA A 209 12.95 12.15 -16.23
N SER A 210 12.52 13.31 -15.68
CA SER A 210 13.24 13.98 -14.59
C SER A 210 13.28 13.17 -13.30
N PHE A 211 12.35 12.23 -13.11
CA PHE A 211 12.31 11.33 -11.95
C PHE A 211 13.61 10.53 -11.77
N LEU A 212 14.29 10.20 -12.88
CA LEU A 212 15.53 9.45 -12.82
C LEU A 212 16.73 10.31 -12.46
N ARG A 213 16.67 11.63 -12.66
CA ARG A 213 17.77 12.57 -12.39
C ARG A 213 19.13 12.10 -12.96
N GLY A 214 19.12 11.55 -14.17
CA GLY A 214 20.32 11.03 -14.84
C GLY A 214 20.82 9.67 -14.35
N ARG A 215 20.10 8.98 -13.44
CA ARG A 215 20.39 7.59 -13.09
C ARG A 215 20.29 6.69 -14.31
N SER A 216 21.15 5.67 -14.40
CA SER A 216 21.10 4.66 -15.46
C SER A 216 19.79 3.87 -15.39
N HIS A 217 19.20 3.57 -16.54
CA HIS A 217 17.93 2.86 -16.66
C HIS A 217 17.83 2.06 -17.95
N GLN A 218 16.83 1.18 -18.01
CA GLN A 218 16.49 0.36 -19.19
C GLN A 218 15.17 0.78 -19.85
N LEU A 219 14.57 1.89 -19.39
CA LEU A 219 13.34 2.43 -19.97
C LEU A 219 13.57 2.98 -21.39
N GLU A 220 12.53 2.89 -22.21
CA GLU A 220 12.45 3.50 -23.53
C GLU A 220 11.93 4.94 -23.45
N GLN A 221 12.24 5.74 -24.46
CA GLN A 221 11.73 7.10 -24.61
C GLN A 221 10.37 7.06 -25.31
N PHE A 222 9.32 7.58 -24.68
CA PHE A 222 8.00 7.74 -25.33
C PHE A 222 7.95 9.07 -26.12
N ASP A 223 8.39 10.15 -25.48
CA ASP A 223 8.61 11.47 -26.07
C ASP A 223 9.77 12.19 -25.37
N ALA A 224 10.05 13.46 -25.65
CA ALA A 224 11.21 14.16 -25.07
C ALA A 224 11.27 14.19 -23.52
N GLU A 225 10.13 14.12 -22.84
CA GLU A 225 10.02 14.27 -21.38
C GLU A 225 9.50 13.01 -20.68
N THR A 226 9.10 11.99 -21.43
CA THR A 226 8.45 10.78 -20.91
C THR A 226 9.27 9.52 -21.18
N LEU A 227 9.46 8.72 -20.13
CA LEU A 227 10.02 7.37 -20.20
C LEU A 227 8.95 6.32 -19.96
N TYR A 228 9.07 5.16 -20.58
CA TYR A 228 8.12 4.06 -20.44
C TYR A 228 8.74 2.70 -20.78
N LEU A 229 7.96 1.63 -20.60
CA LEU A 229 8.23 0.34 -21.23
C LEU A 229 6.96 -0.13 -21.97
N PRO A 230 7.08 -0.63 -23.21
CA PRO A 230 5.91 -0.93 -24.06
C PRO A 230 4.98 -2.00 -23.48
N TYR A 231 5.51 -2.89 -22.65
CA TYR A 231 4.76 -3.99 -22.03
C TYR A 231 4.64 -3.89 -20.50
N ALA A 232 5.17 -2.83 -19.87
CA ALA A 232 5.09 -2.68 -18.42
C ALA A 232 3.66 -2.50 -17.94
N THR A 233 3.43 -2.94 -16.70
CA THR A 233 2.17 -2.74 -16.01
C THR A 233 2.29 -1.72 -14.87
N SER A 234 3.30 -1.87 -14.00
CA SER A 234 3.46 -1.02 -12.82
C SER A 234 4.94 -0.66 -12.56
N LEU A 235 5.46 0.37 -13.21
CA LEU A 235 6.82 0.85 -12.96
C LEU A 235 7.01 1.37 -11.54
N ARG A 236 5.93 1.76 -10.84
CA ARG A 236 5.94 2.03 -9.39
C ARG A 236 6.51 0.85 -8.60
N MET A 237 6.15 -0.37 -8.99
CA MET A 237 6.57 -1.60 -8.33
C MET A 237 7.86 -2.21 -8.91
N SER A 238 8.59 -1.45 -9.75
CA SER A 238 9.85 -1.90 -10.35
C SER A 238 11.06 -1.53 -9.47
N ASP A 239 12.26 -1.74 -10.01
CA ASP A 239 13.53 -1.30 -9.44
C ASP A 239 13.72 0.22 -9.43
N LEU A 240 12.78 0.98 -9.99
CA LEU A 240 12.72 2.44 -9.87
C LEU A 240 12.22 2.92 -8.50
N GLY A 241 11.47 2.06 -7.80
CA GLY A 241 10.94 2.29 -6.45
C GLY A 241 11.96 1.96 -5.35
N TYR A 242 11.47 1.65 -4.14
CA TYR A 242 12.27 1.34 -2.95
C TYR A 242 13.29 0.22 -3.20
N GLN A 243 14.52 0.60 -3.53
CA GLN A 243 15.68 -0.27 -3.57
C GLN A 243 16.79 0.29 -2.69
N SER A 244 17.23 -0.54 -1.75
CA SER A 244 18.37 -0.25 -0.91
C SER A 244 19.24 -1.47 -0.79
N ASN A 245 20.54 -1.30 -1.03
CA ASN A 245 21.54 -2.34 -0.76
C ASN A 245 21.55 -2.74 0.74
N ALA A 246 21.18 -1.83 1.65
CA ALA A 246 21.07 -2.13 3.07
C ALA A 246 19.97 -3.16 3.35
N GLN A 247 18.89 -3.16 2.55
CA GLN A 247 17.74 -4.04 2.72
C GLN A 247 17.80 -5.31 1.85
N ALA A 248 18.83 -5.50 1.04
CA ALA A 248 18.93 -6.65 0.12
C ALA A 248 18.80 -8.00 0.86
N ASP A 249 19.40 -8.10 2.05
CA ASP A 249 19.37 -9.29 2.91
C ASP A 249 18.15 -9.34 3.86
N LEU A 250 17.30 -8.30 3.87
CA LEU A 250 16.04 -8.25 4.63
C LEU A 250 14.87 -8.93 3.92
N THR A 251 15.15 -9.60 2.82
CA THR A 251 14.14 -10.30 2.03
C THR A 251 14.05 -11.81 2.31
N PRO A 252 14.21 -12.36 3.55
CA PRO A 252 13.83 -13.75 3.76
C PRO A 252 12.34 -13.94 3.44
N CYS A 253 12.02 -15.06 2.82
CA CYS A 253 10.66 -15.54 2.86
C CYS A 253 10.38 -16.06 4.27
N TYR A 254 9.39 -15.44 4.91
CA TYR A 254 8.99 -15.78 6.27
C TYR A 254 7.93 -16.87 6.24
N ASN A 255 8.11 -17.87 7.08
CA ASN A 255 7.19 -18.99 7.18
C ASN A 255 6.30 -18.92 8.42
N ASP A 256 6.62 -18.06 9.38
CA ASP A 256 5.87 -17.88 10.62
C ASP A 256 6.05 -16.44 11.16
N LEU A 257 5.23 -16.06 12.15
CA LEU A 257 5.27 -14.71 12.71
C LEU A 257 6.57 -14.44 13.50
N LEU A 258 7.16 -15.46 14.11
CA LEU A 258 8.37 -15.33 14.91
C LEU A 258 9.57 -14.98 14.02
N THR A 259 9.76 -15.68 12.92
CA THR A 259 10.82 -15.42 11.94
C THR A 259 10.65 -14.06 11.27
N TYR A 260 9.41 -13.65 10.98
CA TYR A 260 9.10 -12.30 10.48
C TYR A 260 9.51 -11.21 11.49
N THR A 261 9.02 -11.31 12.72
CA THR A 261 9.29 -10.30 13.76
C THR A 261 10.76 -10.28 14.16
N ASP A 262 11.42 -11.43 14.28
CA ASP A 262 12.85 -11.49 14.58
C ASP A 262 13.71 -10.85 13.48
N SER A 263 13.37 -11.05 12.21
CA SER A 263 14.05 -10.40 11.09
C SER A 263 13.92 -8.88 11.16
N LEU A 264 12.71 -8.36 11.41
CA LEU A 264 12.51 -6.92 11.56
C LEU A 264 13.24 -6.36 12.79
N ARG A 265 13.20 -7.07 13.93
CA ARG A 265 13.93 -6.71 15.15
C ARG A 265 15.42 -6.59 14.88
N ARG A 266 16.01 -7.57 14.17
CA ARG A 266 17.42 -7.52 13.76
C ARG A 266 17.70 -6.35 12.85
N ALA A 267 16.83 -6.08 11.89
CA ALA A 267 16.97 -4.96 10.95
C ALA A 267 17.03 -3.60 11.65
N VAL A 268 16.14 -3.37 12.62
CA VAL A 268 16.08 -2.10 13.37
C VAL A 268 17.16 -1.99 14.45
N ALA A 269 17.91 -3.07 14.74
CA ALA A 269 18.94 -3.12 15.76
C ALA A 269 20.37 -3.30 15.21
N THR A 270 20.54 -3.52 13.90
CA THR A 270 21.85 -3.80 13.29
C THR A 270 22.40 -2.55 12.62
N PRO A 271 23.52 -1.98 13.08
CA PRO A 271 24.19 -0.86 12.40
C PRO A 271 24.59 -1.19 10.96
N TYR A 272 24.40 -0.25 10.04
CA TYR A 272 24.84 -0.36 8.65
C TYR A 272 26.01 0.61 8.42
N ALA A 273 27.18 0.08 8.03
CA ALA A 273 28.43 0.85 8.01
C ALA A 273 28.34 2.19 7.26
N PRO A 274 27.78 2.28 6.04
CA PRO A 274 27.59 3.56 5.36
C PRO A 274 26.74 4.59 6.14
N TYR A 275 25.75 4.14 6.91
CA TYR A 275 24.91 5.04 7.72
C TYR A 275 25.63 5.45 9.01
N VAL A 276 26.47 4.57 9.57
CA VAL A 276 27.34 4.87 10.71
C VAL A 276 28.34 5.97 10.37
N GLU A 277 28.96 5.91 9.18
CA GLU A 277 29.91 6.92 8.70
C GLU A 277 29.28 8.31 8.59
N ILE A 278 27.99 8.39 8.24
CA ILE A 278 27.23 9.66 8.18
C ILE A 278 26.89 10.16 9.60
N GLY A 279 26.57 9.27 10.53
CA GLY A 279 26.12 9.61 11.87
C GLY A 279 24.66 10.07 11.94
N THR A 280 24.15 10.30 13.15
CA THR A 280 22.75 10.74 13.38
C THR A 280 22.57 12.25 13.32
N HIS A 281 23.67 13.01 13.41
CA HIS A 281 23.65 14.47 13.47
C HIS A 281 24.59 15.10 12.45
N LYS A 282 24.21 16.27 11.95
CA LYS A 282 25.05 17.14 11.14
C LYS A 282 24.80 18.59 11.51
N ASP A 283 25.86 19.34 11.78
CA ASP A 283 25.79 20.76 12.19
C ASP A 283 24.90 21.01 13.42
N GLY A 284 24.81 20.02 14.33
CA GLY A 284 23.99 20.07 15.54
C GLY A 284 22.54 19.61 15.36
N GLU A 285 22.11 19.30 14.12
CA GLU A 285 20.74 18.89 13.80
C GLU A 285 20.63 17.40 13.52
N TRP A 286 19.49 16.81 13.89
CA TRP A 286 19.17 15.41 13.59
C TRP A 286 18.93 15.20 12.09
N ILE A 287 19.58 14.19 11.51
CA ILE A 287 19.46 13.85 10.08
C ILE A 287 18.96 12.41 9.81
N GLN A 288 18.96 11.55 10.83
CA GLN A 288 18.34 10.22 10.81
C GLN A 288 18.19 9.70 12.25
N LEU A 289 17.19 8.86 12.52
CA LEU A 289 16.90 8.39 13.89
C LEU A 289 18.02 7.51 14.48
N ASN A 290 18.60 6.64 13.66
CA ASN A 290 19.72 5.79 14.00
C ASN A 290 20.55 5.50 12.76
N THR A 291 21.59 4.69 12.92
CA THR A 291 22.46 4.25 11.83
C THR A 291 22.27 2.76 11.50
N ASN A 292 21.09 2.21 11.83
CA ASN A 292 20.76 0.80 11.60
C ASN A 292 20.21 0.57 10.20
N VAL A 293 20.16 -0.69 9.77
CA VAL A 293 19.63 -1.09 8.46
C VAL A 293 18.25 -0.46 8.22
N LEU A 294 17.38 -0.50 9.21
CA LEU A 294 16.12 0.25 9.25
C LEU A 294 16.11 1.23 10.42
N GLN A 295 15.60 2.44 10.22
CA GLN A 295 15.36 3.36 11.34
C GLN A 295 14.26 2.84 12.25
N ILE A 296 13.15 2.41 11.64
CA ILE A 296 11.96 1.84 12.27
C ILE A 296 11.33 0.80 11.34
N GLU A 297 10.40 -0.01 11.85
CA GLU A 297 9.74 -1.10 11.12
C GLU A 297 9.06 -0.61 9.83
N ASN A 298 8.51 0.61 9.85
CA ASN A 298 7.78 1.18 8.72
C ASN A 298 8.65 1.37 7.47
N GLU A 299 9.98 1.42 7.62
CA GLU A 299 10.95 1.55 6.53
C GLU A 299 11.10 0.26 5.70
N TYR A 300 10.65 -0.89 6.22
CA TYR A 300 10.72 -2.17 5.52
C TYR A 300 9.74 -2.25 4.35
N TYR A 301 10.21 -2.05 3.13
CA TYR A 301 9.34 -2.10 1.95
C TYR A 301 8.87 -3.54 1.64
N SER A 302 7.56 -3.75 1.50
CA SER A 302 6.96 -5.04 1.17
C SER A 302 5.64 -4.85 0.41
N THR A 303 5.29 -5.82 -0.44
CA THR A 303 4.04 -5.83 -1.21
C THR A 303 2.80 -6.11 -0.35
N ILE A 304 2.99 -6.74 0.80
CA ILE A 304 1.97 -7.02 1.81
C ILE A 304 2.62 -7.03 3.21
N ARG A 305 1.91 -6.57 4.23
CA ARG A 305 2.38 -6.59 5.63
C ARG A 305 1.33 -7.19 6.58
N PRO A 306 1.74 -8.02 7.56
CA PRO A 306 0.89 -8.33 8.70
C PRO A 306 0.80 -7.11 9.62
N LYS A 307 -0.39 -6.84 10.15
CA LYS A 307 -0.65 -5.65 10.94
C LYS A 307 -1.49 -5.94 12.19
N ARG A 308 -1.31 -5.08 13.18
CA ARG A 308 -2.07 -4.99 14.42
C ARG A 308 -2.22 -3.52 14.76
N VAL A 309 -3.39 -3.10 15.22
CA VAL A 309 -3.56 -1.74 15.74
C VAL A 309 -2.63 -1.55 16.94
N THR A 310 -1.83 -0.48 16.88
CA THR A 310 -0.88 -0.09 17.93
C THR A 310 -1.55 0.84 18.93
N TYR A 311 -1.20 0.69 20.20
CA TYR A 311 -1.51 1.70 21.20
C TYR A 311 -0.57 2.91 21.06
N SER A 312 -0.92 4.04 21.67
CA SER A 312 -0.08 5.23 21.64
C SER A 312 1.31 4.93 22.20
N GLY A 313 2.36 5.30 21.44
CA GLY A 313 3.76 5.03 21.78
C GLY A 313 4.24 3.59 21.55
N GLU A 314 3.35 2.66 21.17
CA GLU A 314 3.71 1.27 20.90
C GLU A 314 4.28 1.08 19.49
N ARG A 315 5.33 0.28 19.37
CA ARG A 315 5.96 -0.02 18.08
C ARG A 315 5.19 -1.15 17.37
N PRO A 316 5.06 -1.15 16.03
CA PRO A 316 4.28 -2.17 15.30
C PRO A 316 4.69 -3.61 15.61
N ILE A 317 5.99 -3.86 15.75
CA ILE A 317 6.52 -5.17 16.11
C ILE A 317 6.11 -5.62 17.52
N GLN A 318 5.99 -4.70 18.49
CA GLN A 318 5.54 -5.01 19.85
C GLN A 318 4.08 -5.45 19.82
N ALA A 319 3.24 -4.74 19.07
CA ALA A 319 1.84 -5.09 18.89
C ALA A 319 1.67 -6.49 18.29
N LEU A 320 2.45 -6.81 17.25
CA LEU A 320 2.44 -8.13 16.60
C LEU A 320 2.90 -9.25 17.53
N VAL A 321 4.01 -9.07 18.25
CA VAL A 321 4.53 -10.09 19.17
C VAL A 321 3.56 -10.34 20.33
N ALA A 322 3.01 -9.26 20.92
CA ALA A 322 2.13 -9.37 22.07
C ALA A 322 0.76 -9.96 21.71
N ARG A 323 0.18 -9.54 20.57
CA ARG A 323 -1.24 -9.76 20.27
C ARG A 323 -1.51 -10.46 18.94
N GLY A 324 -0.48 -10.89 18.21
CA GLY A 324 -0.62 -11.56 16.94
C GLY A 324 -1.08 -10.64 15.80
N VAL A 325 -1.28 -11.23 14.62
CA VAL A 325 -1.78 -10.53 13.43
C VAL A 325 -3.29 -10.33 13.53
N GLN A 326 -3.78 -9.14 13.22
CA GLN A 326 -5.22 -8.82 13.20
C GLN A 326 -5.75 -8.62 11.78
N TYR A 327 -4.95 -8.01 10.91
CA TYR A 327 -5.31 -7.74 9.53
C TYR A 327 -4.06 -7.75 8.64
N VAL A 328 -4.27 -7.76 7.32
CA VAL A 328 -3.20 -7.59 6.33
C VAL A 328 -3.38 -6.28 5.58
N GLU A 329 -2.26 -5.67 5.23
CA GLU A 329 -2.18 -4.45 4.44
C GLU A 329 -1.53 -4.79 3.09
N VAL A 330 -2.32 -4.80 2.01
CA VAL A 330 -1.83 -4.98 0.64
C VAL A 330 -1.33 -3.64 0.12
N ARG A 331 -0.06 -3.56 -0.29
CA ARG A 331 0.62 -2.29 -0.57
C ARG A 331 1.06 -2.11 -2.02
N CYS A 332 0.87 -3.13 -2.86
CA CYS A 332 1.36 -3.11 -4.24
C CYS A 332 0.41 -2.43 -5.24
N LEU A 333 -0.77 -1.94 -4.83
CA LEU A 333 -1.75 -1.41 -5.78
C LEU A 333 -1.37 -0.01 -6.28
N ASP A 334 -1.37 0.14 -7.59
CA ASP A 334 -1.27 1.45 -8.25
C ASP A 334 -2.60 2.21 -8.14
N ILE A 335 -2.50 3.53 -8.28
CA ILE A 335 -3.65 4.40 -8.47
C ILE A 335 -4.06 4.32 -9.94
N ASN A 336 -5.30 3.92 -10.22
CA ASN A 336 -5.85 3.93 -11.57
C ASN A 336 -6.23 5.37 -11.97
N PRO A 337 -5.52 6.01 -12.93
CA PRO A 337 -5.73 7.43 -13.25
C PRO A 337 -7.07 7.69 -13.96
N PHE A 338 -7.82 6.66 -14.34
CA PHE A 338 -9.16 6.79 -14.92
C PHE A 338 -10.28 6.80 -13.87
N LEU A 339 -9.98 6.47 -12.61
CA LEU A 339 -10.94 6.41 -11.52
C LEU A 339 -10.73 7.60 -10.55
N PRO A 340 -11.77 8.35 -10.16
CA PRO A 340 -11.61 9.55 -9.34
C PRO A 340 -10.88 9.33 -8.01
N VAL A 341 -11.16 8.21 -7.33
CA VAL A 341 -10.50 7.80 -6.08
C VAL A 341 -9.38 6.77 -6.30
N GLY A 342 -9.04 6.45 -7.56
CA GLY A 342 -7.96 5.54 -7.92
C GLY A 342 -8.26 4.04 -7.91
N ILE A 343 -9.42 3.64 -7.37
CA ILE A 343 -9.91 2.25 -7.29
C ILE A 343 -11.44 2.26 -7.37
N ASP A 344 -12.05 1.20 -7.89
CA ASP A 344 -13.51 1.04 -7.95
C ASP A 344 -13.98 -0.22 -7.22
N LEU A 345 -15.30 -0.33 -7.09
CA LEU A 345 -15.94 -1.43 -6.39
C LEU A 345 -15.71 -2.79 -7.09
N GLN A 346 -15.56 -2.77 -8.42
CA GLN A 346 -15.26 -3.99 -9.17
C GLN A 346 -13.87 -4.51 -8.80
N GLN A 347 -12.85 -3.65 -8.79
CA GLN A 347 -11.51 -3.97 -8.36
C GLN A 347 -11.47 -4.41 -6.89
N SER A 348 -12.15 -3.71 -5.97
CA SER A 348 -12.23 -4.09 -4.55
C SER A 348 -12.78 -5.50 -4.38
N ARG A 349 -13.91 -5.85 -5.02
CA ARG A 349 -14.51 -7.18 -4.95
C ARG A 349 -13.59 -8.29 -5.48
N PHE A 350 -12.81 -8.01 -6.53
CA PHE A 350 -11.82 -8.99 -7.00
C PHE A 350 -10.67 -9.15 -6.00
N ILE A 351 -10.20 -8.05 -5.41
CA ILE A 351 -9.15 -8.07 -4.38
C ILE A 351 -9.64 -8.87 -3.16
N ASP A 352 -10.88 -8.70 -2.72
CA ASP A 352 -11.46 -9.48 -1.61
C ASP A 352 -11.46 -10.98 -1.93
N ALA A 353 -11.94 -11.36 -3.13
CA ALA A 353 -11.93 -12.76 -3.57
C ALA A 353 -10.51 -13.32 -3.69
N PHE A 354 -9.54 -12.52 -4.16
CA PHE A 354 -8.14 -12.90 -4.28
C PHE A 354 -7.47 -13.09 -2.91
N ILE A 355 -7.70 -12.17 -1.97
CA ILE A 355 -7.16 -12.25 -0.60
C ILE A 355 -7.78 -13.43 0.15
N LEU A 356 -9.10 -13.64 0.00
CA LEU A 356 -9.80 -14.78 0.60
C LEU A 356 -9.33 -16.10 -0.02
N TYR A 357 -9.09 -16.15 -1.33
CA TYR A 357 -8.40 -17.29 -1.96
C TYR A 357 -7.03 -17.53 -1.31
N CYS A 358 -6.20 -16.50 -1.12
CA CYS A 358 -4.91 -16.65 -0.45
C CYS A 358 -5.03 -17.19 0.98
N ALA A 359 -6.06 -16.78 1.72
CA ALA A 359 -6.33 -17.20 3.10
C ALA A 359 -6.81 -18.66 3.20
N LEU A 360 -7.67 -19.09 2.26
CA LEU A 360 -8.31 -20.40 2.30
C LEU A 360 -7.52 -21.47 1.57
N HIS A 361 -6.71 -21.09 0.57
CA HIS A 361 -5.88 -22.02 -0.17
C HIS A 361 -4.78 -22.64 0.70
N ASP A 362 -4.30 -23.82 0.27
CA ASP A 362 -3.15 -24.44 0.92
C ASP A 362 -1.93 -23.53 0.81
N SER A 363 -1.14 -23.45 1.87
CA SER A 363 -0.01 -22.53 1.98
C SER A 363 1.19 -23.25 2.54
N PRO A 364 1.82 -24.15 1.77
CA PRO A 364 3.06 -24.78 2.20
C PRO A 364 4.12 -23.71 2.49
N GLN A 365 5.07 -24.05 3.37
CA GLN A 365 6.22 -23.20 3.62
C GLN A 365 6.97 -22.93 2.32
N LEU A 366 7.45 -21.70 2.16
CA LEU A 366 8.25 -21.30 1.00
C LEU A 366 9.60 -22.02 1.12
N ALA A 367 9.87 -22.96 0.21
CA ALA A 367 11.07 -23.79 0.19
C ALA A 367 11.85 -23.59 -1.12
N ASN A 368 13.14 -23.97 -1.10
CA ASN A 368 14.03 -23.93 -2.26
C ASN A 368 14.03 -22.55 -2.95
N ASN A 369 13.87 -22.52 -4.28
CA ASN A 369 13.87 -21.32 -5.10
C ASN A 369 12.49 -20.65 -5.20
N GLU A 370 11.46 -21.12 -4.50
CA GLU A 370 10.09 -20.61 -4.66
C GLU A 370 9.98 -19.11 -4.31
N CYS A 371 10.69 -18.68 -3.26
CA CYS A 371 10.78 -17.28 -2.87
C CYS A 371 11.37 -16.40 -3.98
N GLY A 372 12.49 -16.85 -4.57
CA GLY A 372 13.16 -16.16 -5.68
C GLY A 372 12.30 -16.13 -6.94
N ASN A 373 11.62 -17.24 -7.25
CA ASN A 373 10.69 -17.33 -8.36
C ASN A 373 9.50 -16.37 -8.21
N ALA A 374 8.90 -16.29 -7.01
CA ALA A 374 7.80 -15.37 -6.74
C ALA A 374 8.23 -13.90 -6.95
N SER A 375 9.37 -13.51 -6.40
CA SER A 375 9.94 -12.16 -6.59
C SER A 375 10.28 -11.88 -8.05
N SER A 376 10.88 -12.84 -8.75
CA SER A 376 11.24 -12.73 -10.17
C SER A 376 10.01 -12.60 -11.06
N ASN A 377 8.98 -13.43 -10.83
CA ASN A 377 7.72 -13.35 -11.56
C ASN A 377 7.04 -12.00 -11.35
N PHE A 378 7.00 -11.52 -10.10
CA PHE A 378 6.44 -10.21 -9.77
C PHE A 378 7.13 -9.09 -10.55
N LEU A 379 8.46 -9.02 -10.52
CA LEU A 379 9.24 -8.02 -11.25
C LEU A 379 9.12 -8.16 -12.78
N THR A 380 9.05 -9.39 -13.28
CA THR A 380 8.87 -9.67 -14.71
C THR A 380 7.52 -9.14 -15.19
N VAL A 381 6.45 -9.42 -14.45
CA VAL A 381 5.10 -8.93 -14.80
C VAL A 381 5.03 -7.40 -14.69
N VAL A 382 5.68 -6.81 -13.69
CA VAL A 382 5.79 -5.37 -13.54
C VAL A 382 6.39 -4.70 -14.80
N LYS A 383 7.50 -5.24 -15.32
CA LYS A 383 8.25 -4.64 -16.44
C LYS A 383 7.72 -5.01 -17.82
N GLU A 384 7.15 -6.22 -17.96
CA GLU A 384 6.75 -6.74 -19.28
C GLU A 384 5.51 -7.64 -19.25
N GLY A 385 4.65 -7.53 -18.25
CA GLY A 385 3.46 -8.38 -18.05
C GLY A 385 2.51 -8.46 -19.25
N ARG A 386 2.46 -7.43 -20.09
CA ARG A 386 1.63 -7.40 -21.30
C ARG A 386 2.28 -8.03 -22.53
N ARG A 387 3.53 -8.50 -22.45
CA ARG A 387 4.26 -9.08 -23.58
C ARG A 387 3.58 -10.38 -24.03
N PRO A 388 3.22 -10.53 -25.32
CA PRO A 388 2.66 -11.78 -25.82
C PRO A 388 3.59 -12.97 -25.61
N GLY A 389 3.04 -14.09 -25.10
CA GLY A 389 3.78 -15.32 -24.84
C GLY A 389 4.75 -15.26 -23.64
N LEU A 390 4.60 -14.28 -22.75
CA LEU A 390 5.41 -14.17 -21.54
C LEU A 390 5.35 -15.45 -20.70
N GLN A 391 6.52 -15.94 -20.28
CA GLN A 391 6.67 -17.12 -19.44
C GLN A 391 7.06 -16.70 -18.02
N LEU A 392 6.50 -17.38 -17.02
CA LEU A 392 6.81 -17.23 -15.61
C LEU A 392 7.41 -18.53 -15.06
N SER A 393 8.13 -18.44 -13.94
CA SER A 393 8.71 -19.60 -13.25
C SER A 393 7.77 -20.14 -12.18
N ARG A 394 7.38 -21.41 -12.28
CA ARG A 394 6.56 -22.10 -11.27
C ARG A 394 7.33 -23.34 -10.82
N ASN A 395 7.90 -23.28 -9.62
CA ASN A 395 8.88 -24.26 -9.14
C ASN A 395 10.06 -24.37 -10.12
N ASP A 396 10.40 -25.58 -10.58
CA ASP A 396 11.49 -25.83 -11.51
C ASP A 396 11.05 -25.85 -12.99
N THR A 397 9.81 -25.41 -13.29
CA THR A 397 9.27 -25.34 -14.65
C THR A 397 8.87 -23.92 -15.05
N THR A 398 8.67 -23.72 -16.34
CA THR A 398 8.11 -22.48 -16.90
C THR A 398 6.64 -22.69 -17.26
N VAL A 399 5.86 -21.62 -17.16
CA VAL A 399 4.43 -21.60 -17.48
C VAL A 399 4.06 -20.30 -18.18
N ASP A 400 3.21 -20.39 -19.20
CA ASP A 400 2.66 -19.21 -19.88
C ASP A 400 1.82 -18.38 -18.92
N LEU A 401 2.02 -17.05 -18.92
CA LEU A 401 1.33 -16.13 -18.02
C LEU A 401 -0.19 -16.23 -18.16
N LYS A 402 -0.72 -16.28 -19.38
CA LYS A 402 -2.18 -16.33 -19.61
C LYS A 402 -2.75 -17.66 -19.18
N ALA A 403 -2.04 -18.76 -19.43
CA ALA A 403 -2.44 -20.09 -18.97
C ALA A 403 -2.52 -20.12 -17.43
N TRP A 404 -1.49 -19.63 -16.73
CA TRP A 404 -1.47 -19.62 -15.27
C TRP A 404 -2.50 -18.64 -14.69
N ALA A 405 -2.69 -17.48 -15.30
CA ALA A 405 -3.72 -16.53 -14.87
C ALA A 405 -5.13 -17.13 -15.00
N ASN A 406 -5.44 -17.85 -16.08
CA ASN A 406 -6.73 -18.53 -16.22
C ASN A 406 -6.91 -19.65 -15.20
N GLU A 407 -5.88 -20.47 -14.94
CA GLU A 407 -5.92 -21.49 -13.87
C GLU A 407 -6.24 -20.83 -12.52
N MET A 408 -5.60 -19.71 -12.21
CA MET A 408 -5.86 -18.97 -10.97
C MET A 408 -7.29 -18.44 -10.91
N LEU A 409 -7.77 -17.78 -11.98
CA LEU A 409 -9.15 -17.27 -12.05
C LEU A 409 -10.19 -18.39 -11.90
N ASP A 410 -9.91 -19.58 -12.45
CA ASP A 410 -10.77 -20.76 -12.27
C ASP A 410 -10.78 -21.26 -10.82
N THR A 411 -9.63 -21.18 -10.13
CA THR A 411 -9.57 -21.55 -8.70
C THR A 411 -10.12 -20.47 -7.76
N ILE A 412 -10.18 -19.21 -8.19
CA ILE A 412 -10.80 -18.11 -7.43
C ILE A 412 -12.32 -18.11 -7.62
N ARG A 413 -12.84 -18.59 -8.75
CA ARG A 413 -14.28 -18.63 -9.05
C ARG A 413 -15.15 -19.19 -7.92
N PRO A 414 -14.85 -20.33 -7.27
CA PRO A 414 -15.64 -20.84 -6.15
C PRO A 414 -15.68 -19.91 -4.94
N ILE A 415 -14.65 -19.08 -4.74
CA ILE A 415 -14.60 -18.05 -3.70
C ILE A 415 -15.57 -16.92 -4.05
N CYS A 416 -15.58 -16.48 -5.31
CA CYS A 416 -16.55 -15.51 -5.80
C CYS A 416 -17.99 -16.02 -5.64
N GLU A 417 -18.24 -17.30 -5.99
CA GLU A 417 -19.55 -17.94 -5.81
C GLU A 417 -19.98 -17.98 -4.34
N LEU A 418 -19.05 -18.24 -3.43
CA LEU A 418 -19.31 -18.26 -1.99
C LEU A 418 -19.62 -16.85 -1.43
N LEU A 419 -18.86 -15.83 -1.83
CA LEU A 419 -19.12 -14.43 -1.48
C LEU A 419 -20.47 -13.96 -2.04
N ASP A 420 -20.75 -14.28 -3.30
CA ASP A 420 -22.02 -13.96 -3.95
C ASP A 420 -23.20 -14.64 -3.26
N ALA A 421 -23.03 -15.89 -2.81
CA ALA A 421 -24.03 -16.60 -2.03
C ALA A 421 -24.29 -15.95 -0.66
N SER A 422 -23.27 -15.45 0.06
CA SER A 422 -23.50 -14.78 1.35
C SER A 422 -24.23 -13.46 1.18
N HIS A 423 -23.92 -12.70 0.13
CA HIS A 423 -24.55 -11.41 -0.11
C HIS A 423 -25.86 -11.47 -0.90
N GLY A 424 -26.22 -12.64 -1.45
CA GLY A 424 -27.37 -12.80 -2.33
C GLY A 424 -27.23 -12.04 -3.66
N THR A 425 -26.01 -11.96 -4.20
CA THR A 425 -25.70 -11.22 -5.44
C THR A 425 -24.99 -12.11 -6.47
N ASN A 426 -24.48 -11.52 -7.56
CA ASN A 426 -23.58 -12.19 -8.52
C ASN A 426 -22.42 -11.26 -8.92
N GLU A 427 -22.08 -10.34 -8.03
CA GLU A 427 -21.21 -9.21 -8.31
C GLU A 427 -19.72 -9.57 -8.26
N HIS A 428 -19.32 -10.54 -7.44
CA HIS A 428 -17.95 -11.04 -7.40
C HIS A 428 -17.64 -11.86 -8.65
N ILE A 429 -18.56 -12.71 -9.11
CA ILE A 429 -18.41 -13.45 -10.38
C ILE A 429 -18.33 -12.46 -11.55
N LYS A 430 -19.17 -11.42 -11.59
CA LYS A 430 -19.06 -10.38 -12.63
C LYS A 430 -17.69 -9.72 -12.62
N SER A 431 -17.17 -9.38 -11.44
CA SER A 431 -15.83 -8.80 -11.33
C SER A 431 -14.74 -9.75 -11.83
N LEU A 432 -14.81 -11.03 -11.48
CA LEU A 432 -13.91 -12.08 -11.96
C LEU A 432 -13.90 -12.15 -13.49
N GLU A 433 -15.07 -12.12 -14.12
CA GLU A 433 -15.18 -12.22 -15.59
C GLU A 433 -14.62 -11.01 -16.31
N VAL A 434 -14.70 -9.81 -15.71
CA VAL A 434 -13.99 -8.64 -16.26
C VAL A 434 -12.48 -8.82 -16.17
N GLN A 435 -11.96 -9.38 -15.08
CA GLN A 435 -10.53 -9.68 -14.98
C GLN A 435 -10.10 -10.77 -15.96
N ARG A 436 -10.96 -11.77 -16.21
CA ARG A 436 -10.74 -12.79 -17.24
C ARG A 436 -10.66 -12.20 -18.64
N ALA A 437 -11.51 -11.21 -18.95
CA ALA A 437 -11.44 -10.48 -20.21
C ALA A 437 -10.08 -9.79 -20.41
N LYS A 438 -9.48 -9.22 -19.35
CA LYS A 438 -8.13 -8.63 -19.41
C LYS A 438 -7.03 -9.66 -19.72
N VAL A 439 -7.17 -10.90 -19.23
CA VAL A 439 -6.23 -11.98 -19.56
C VAL A 439 -6.36 -12.39 -21.03
N ALA A 440 -7.60 -12.46 -21.54
CA ALA A 440 -7.85 -12.74 -22.95
C ALA A 440 -7.26 -11.62 -23.84
N ASP A 441 -7.53 -10.36 -23.48
CA ASP A 441 -7.10 -9.16 -24.19
C ASP A 441 -6.40 -8.17 -23.25
N ALA A 442 -5.07 -8.11 -23.36
CA ALA A 442 -4.24 -7.25 -22.53
C ALA A 442 -4.49 -5.74 -22.76
N SER A 443 -5.14 -5.36 -23.87
CA SER A 443 -5.49 -3.96 -24.14
C SER A 443 -6.50 -3.39 -23.14
N LEU A 444 -7.24 -4.26 -22.44
CA LEU A 444 -8.21 -3.91 -21.41
C LEU A 444 -7.57 -3.65 -20.02
N THR A 445 -6.27 -3.87 -19.87
CA THR A 445 -5.56 -3.59 -18.62
C THR A 445 -5.34 -2.07 -18.46
N PRO A 446 -5.36 -1.52 -17.23
CA PRO A 446 -5.18 -0.08 -17.02
C PRO A 446 -3.88 0.46 -17.60
N SER A 447 -2.77 -0.28 -17.45
CA SER A 447 -1.49 0.09 -18.06
C SER A 447 -1.53 0.18 -19.59
N ALA A 448 -2.24 -0.72 -20.27
CA ALA A 448 -2.43 -0.59 -21.72
C ALA A 448 -3.29 0.64 -22.07
N GLN A 449 -4.34 0.89 -21.29
CA GLN A 449 -5.24 2.04 -21.47
C GLN A 449 -4.51 3.38 -21.26
N VAL A 450 -3.59 3.47 -20.29
CA VAL A 450 -2.75 4.66 -20.08
C VAL A 450 -1.91 4.95 -21.32
N LEU A 451 -1.17 3.97 -21.84
CA LEU A 451 -0.36 4.15 -23.04
C LEU A 451 -1.19 4.47 -24.29
N ALA A 452 -2.37 3.84 -24.41
CA ALA A 452 -3.31 4.11 -25.50
C ALA A 452 -3.83 5.56 -25.45
N ALA A 453 -4.25 6.03 -24.27
CA ALA A 453 -4.73 7.39 -24.08
C ALA A 453 -3.64 8.44 -24.38
N MET A 454 -2.41 8.23 -23.89
CA MET A 454 -1.27 9.10 -24.22
C MET A 454 -1.00 9.16 -25.73
N THR A 455 -1.07 8.01 -26.41
CA THR A 455 -0.85 7.92 -27.87
C THR A 455 -1.97 8.60 -28.66
N GLU A 456 -3.23 8.34 -28.30
CA GLU A 456 -4.42 8.91 -28.97
C GLU A 456 -4.44 10.43 -28.89
N HIS A 457 -4.13 10.98 -27.71
CA HIS A 457 -4.11 12.42 -27.47
C HIS A 457 -2.78 13.10 -27.86
N LYS A 458 -1.77 12.32 -28.27
CA LYS A 458 -0.41 12.80 -28.61
C LYS A 458 0.22 13.60 -27.48
N GLU A 459 0.11 13.09 -26.27
CA GLU A 459 0.58 13.74 -25.05
C GLU A 459 1.56 12.86 -24.28
N GLY A 460 2.54 13.49 -23.64
CA GLY A 460 3.44 12.83 -22.70
C GLY A 460 2.75 12.52 -21.37
N PHE A 461 3.48 11.83 -20.49
CA PHE A 461 2.95 11.40 -19.19
C PHE A 461 2.43 12.56 -18.34
N THR A 462 3.18 13.66 -18.25
CA THR A 462 2.82 14.82 -17.42
C THR A 462 1.53 15.48 -17.89
N ALA A 463 1.35 15.66 -19.21
CA ALA A 463 0.15 16.26 -19.77
C ALA A 463 -1.08 15.37 -19.60
N PHE A 464 -0.96 14.06 -19.88
CA PHE A 464 -2.01 13.07 -19.60
C PHE A 464 -2.45 13.12 -18.14
N SER A 465 -1.48 13.10 -17.24
CA SER A 465 -1.72 13.03 -15.80
C SER A 465 -2.39 14.30 -15.26
N LEU A 466 -1.97 15.48 -15.73
CA LEU A 466 -2.61 16.75 -15.39
C LEU A 466 -4.06 16.79 -15.91
N ARG A 467 -4.30 16.37 -17.16
CA ARG A 467 -5.64 16.28 -17.75
C ARG A 467 -6.57 15.39 -16.92
N GLN A 468 -6.11 14.19 -16.56
CA GLN A 468 -6.88 13.29 -15.70
C GLN A 468 -7.13 13.88 -14.30
N SER A 469 -6.13 14.55 -13.72
CA SER A 469 -6.27 15.21 -12.41
C SER A 469 -7.29 16.35 -12.45
N GLN A 470 -7.35 17.10 -13.56
CA GLN A 470 -8.35 18.15 -13.78
C GLN A 470 -9.77 17.58 -13.91
N VAL A 471 -9.95 16.50 -14.70
CA VAL A 471 -11.25 15.81 -14.83
C VAL A 471 -11.78 15.35 -13.47
N HIS A 472 -10.92 14.74 -12.64
CA HIS A 472 -11.33 14.29 -11.31
C HIS A 472 -11.65 15.47 -10.38
N ALA A 473 -10.85 16.54 -10.42
CA ALA A 473 -11.12 17.74 -9.64
C ALA A 473 -12.47 18.38 -10.02
N GLU A 474 -12.81 18.43 -11.30
CA GLU A 474 -14.11 18.91 -11.78
C GLU A 474 -15.25 18.03 -11.26
N ASP A 475 -15.13 16.70 -11.33
CA ASP A 475 -16.13 15.77 -10.79
C ASP A 475 -16.37 16.01 -9.30
N PHE A 476 -15.32 16.03 -8.48
CA PHE A 476 -15.46 16.26 -7.03
C PHE A 476 -15.99 17.64 -6.68
N ARG A 477 -15.51 18.71 -7.35
CA ARG A 477 -15.99 20.08 -7.12
C ARG A 477 -17.44 20.28 -7.54
N SER A 478 -17.92 19.54 -8.56
CA SER A 478 -19.31 19.59 -9.02
C SER A 478 -20.30 18.93 -8.07
N ARG A 479 -19.80 18.07 -7.16
CA ARG A 479 -20.58 17.33 -6.16
C ARG A 479 -20.15 17.75 -4.75
N PRO A 480 -20.41 18.97 -4.27
CA PRO A 480 -20.05 19.35 -2.91
C PRO A 480 -20.70 18.43 -1.87
N LEU A 481 -20.06 18.26 -0.72
CA LEU A 481 -20.67 17.54 0.41
C LEU A 481 -21.97 18.22 0.86
N SER A 482 -22.85 17.45 1.51
CA SER A 482 -23.96 18.07 2.24
C SER A 482 -23.44 18.97 3.36
N ALA A 483 -24.24 19.94 3.81
CA ALA A 483 -23.85 20.83 4.90
C ALA A 483 -23.49 20.09 6.20
N GLU A 484 -24.18 18.97 6.47
CA GLU A 484 -23.93 18.12 7.63
C GLU A 484 -22.58 17.39 7.51
N GLU A 485 -22.32 16.76 6.37
CA GLU A 485 -21.04 16.09 6.11
C GLU A 485 -19.86 17.08 6.14
N GLN A 486 -20.03 18.25 5.52
CA GLN A 486 -19.04 19.32 5.54
C GLN A 486 -18.74 19.75 6.98
N SER A 487 -19.79 20.01 7.78
CA SER A 487 -19.62 20.40 9.18
C SER A 487 -18.94 19.30 10.01
N ARG A 488 -19.20 18.03 9.72
CA ARG A 488 -18.57 16.89 10.40
C ARG A 488 -17.06 16.88 10.15
N PHE A 489 -16.63 16.96 8.89
CA PHE A 489 -15.21 17.01 8.57
C PHE A 489 -14.52 18.27 9.14
N GLU A 490 -15.19 19.43 9.12
CA GLU A 490 -14.63 20.65 9.72
C GLU A 490 -14.48 20.54 11.24
N THR A 491 -15.39 19.83 11.92
CA THR A 491 -15.23 19.51 13.34
C THR A 491 -14.04 18.57 13.55
N THR A 492 -13.93 17.47 12.80
CA THR A 492 -12.76 16.56 12.88
C THR A 492 -11.43 17.30 12.64
N ALA A 493 -11.40 18.21 11.66
CA ALA A 493 -10.22 19.05 11.41
C ALA A 493 -9.88 19.93 12.62
N ARG A 494 -10.87 20.64 13.21
CA ARG A 494 -10.65 21.45 14.42
C ARG A 494 -10.21 20.61 15.62
N ASP A 495 -10.83 19.46 15.83
CA ASP A 495 -10.53 18.57 16.95
C ASP A 495 -9.11 18.01 16.83
N SER A 496 -8.67 17.67 15.62
CA SER A 496 -7.28 17.24 15.39
C SER A 496 -6.27 18.34 15.73
N LEU A 497 -6.51 19.60 15.36
CA LEU A 497 -5.66 20.73 15.71
C LEU A 497 -5.59 20.92 17.23
N ALA A 498 -6.73 20.83 17.92
CA ALA A 498 -6.80 20.90 19.37
C ALA A 498 -6.01 19.74 20.02
N ALA A 499 -6.15 18.52 19.51
CA ALA A 499 -5.43 17.34 20.01
C ALA A 499 -3.91 17.47 19.81
N GLN A 500 -3.45 18.01 18.67
CA GLN A 500 -2.02 18.27 18.46
C GLN A 500 -1.51 19.34 19.44
N ALA A 501 -2.26 20.43 19.62
CA ALA A 501 -1.89 21.49 20.55
C ALA A 501 -1.86 21.00 22.01
N GLU A 502 -2.80 20.15 22.42
CA GLU A 502 -2.81 19.51 23.73
C GLU A 502 -1.60 18.59 23.90
N LEU A 503 -1.29 17.76 22.91
CA LEU A 503 -0.10 16.92 22.92
C LEU A 503 1.19 17.75 23.11
N GLU A 504 1.36 18.82 22.34
CA GLU A 504 2.54 19.71 22.45
C GLU A 504 2.64 20.45 23.80
N GLN A 505 1.51 20.68 24.48
CA GLN A 505 1.48 21.35 25.79
C GLN A 505 1.67 20.39 26.97
N THR A 506 1.15 19.18 26.86
CA THR A 506 1.08 18.20 27.96
C THR A 506 2.15 17.13 27.90
N GLU A 507 2.81 16.93 26.76
CA GLU A 507 3.90 15.97 26.61
C GLU A 507 4.98 16.23 27.66
N GLU A 508 5.51 15.16 28.25
CA GLU A 508 6.58 15.26 29.23
C GLU A 508 7.78 15.97 28.59
N LYS A 509 8.30 16.99 29.28
CA LYS A 509 9.42 17.82 28.80
C LYS A 509 10.74 17.08 28.91
N VAL A 510 10.87 16.03 28.10
CA VAL A 510 12.11 15.30 27.85
C VAL A 510 12.69 15.83 26.55
N ASP A 511 14.01 16.05 26.52
CA ASP A 511 14.69 16.46 25.29
C ASP A 511 14.59 15.35 24.22
N PHE A 512 14.74 15.75 22.96
CA PHE A 512 14.51 14.83 21.85
C PHE A 512 15.53 13.68 21.80
N ASP A 513 16.77 13.89 22.26
CA ASP A 513 17.79 12.83 22.31
C ASP A 513 17.39 11.75 23.29
N THR A 514 16.96 12.14 24.49
CA THR A 514 16.48 11.22 25.52
C THR A 514 15.23 10.48 25.04
N PHE A 515 14.29 11.17 24.36
CA PHE A 515 13.10 10.54 23.79
C PHE A 515 13.44 9.48 22.73
N VAL A 516 14.30 9.80 21.76
CA VAL A 516 14.73 8.87 20.72
C VAL A 516 15.48 7.68 21.33
N GLY A 517 16.34 7.92 22.33
CA GLY A 517 17.03 6.87 23.07
C GLY A 517 16.07 5.89 23.74
N ALA A 518 15.04 6.40 24.43
CA ALA A 518 14.00 5.57 25.05
C ALA A 518 13.18 4.79 24.01
N TYR A 519 12.79 5.44 22.91
CA TYR A 519 12.05 4.82 21.82
C TYR A 519 12.83 3.66 21.18
N GLN A 520 14.14 3.83 20.98
CA GLN A 520 15.00 2.77 20.45
C GLN A 520 15.23 1.64 21.45
N ALA A 521 15.43 1.98 22.73
CA ALA A 521 15.60 0.98 23.78
C ALA A 521 14.36 0.08 23.94
N SER A 522 13.15 0.55 23.60
CA SER A 522 11.93 -0.25 23.70
C SER A 522 11.91 -1.46 22.74
N ILE A 523 12.77 -1.47 21.69
CA ILE A 523 13.04 -2.66 20.86
C ILE A 523 13.64 -3.80 21.68
N LEU A 524 14.58 -3.48 22.57
CA LEU A 524 15.31 -4.49 23.33
C LEU A 524 14.39 -5.20 24.33
N ALA A 525 13.35 -4.51 24.81
CA ALA A 525 12.32 -5.07 25.67
C ALA A 525 11.42 -6.13 24.99
N ILE A 526 11.50 -6.29 23.67
CA ILE A 526 10.81 -7.35 22.91
C ILE A 526 11.49 -8.70 23.11
N SER A 527 12.71 -8.72 23.65
CA SER A 527 13.46 -9.96 23.91
C SER A 527 13.07 -10.52 25.29
N ASN A 528 11.98 -11.29 25.33
CA ASN A 528 11.73 -12.38 26.29
C ASN A 528 10.54 -13.23 25.83
#